data_AF-V9GB97-F1
#
_entry.id   AF-V9GB97-F1
#
_cell.length_a   1.000
_cell.length_b   1.000
_cell.length_c   1.000
_cell.angle_alpha   90.00
_cell.angle_beta   90.00
_cell.angle_gamma   90.00
#
_symmetry.space_group_name_H-M   'P 1'
#
loop_
_entity.id
_entity.type
_entity.pdbx_description
1 polymer ?
#
loop_
_entity_poly.entity_id
_entity_poly.type
_entity_poly.pdbx_seq_one_letter_code
_entity_poly.pdbx_strand_id
1 'polypeptide(L)'
;MIIANILMTIFGITGIRLFVKILLVPKKILAPLILILSTVGAYAISNNFFDVFTMLVAGIIGYFMKKYGFPASPIVLALILGPMAESEFRRSLVMSEGSYTIFLERPIALGFIIVSILSLVLPLVWGKWKKKKNIETA
;
A
#
# COMPACT_ATOMS: atom_id res chain seq x y z
N MET A 1 -17.43 -14.33 14.65
CA MET A 1 -17.16 -13.11 13.87
C MET A 1 -17.48 -11.83 14.64
N ILE A 2 -18.72 -11.63 15.12
CA ILE A 2 -19.09 -10.40 15.86
C ILE A 2 -18.26 -10.21 17.14
N ILE A 3 -18.11 -11.25 17.97
CA ILE A 3 -17.29 -11.20 19.18
C ILE A 3 -15.81 -10.92 18.86
N ALA A 4 -15.27 -11.50 17.79
CA ALA A 4 -13.90 -11.29 17.35
C ALA A 4 -13.66 -9.82 16.90
N ASN A 5 -14.59 -9.23 16.15
CA ASN A 5 -14.49 -7.83 15.74
C ASN A 5 -14.63 -6.86 16.92
N ILE A 6 -15.50 -7.17 17.88
CA ILE A 6 -15.64 -6.39 19.11
C ILE A 6 -14.34 -6.42 19.92
N LEU A 7 -13.77 -7.61 20.15
CA LEU A 7 -12.48 -7.75 20.82
C LEU A 7 -11.36 -7.05 20.05
N MET A 8 -11.28 -7.22 18.73
CA MET A 8 -10.27 -6.58 17.88
C MET A 8 -10.36 -5.05 17.93
N THR A 9 -11.56 -4.49 18.02
CA THR A 9 -11.77 -3.05 18.19
C THR A 9 -11.25 -2.56 19.55
N ILE A 10 -11.57 -3.28 20.63
CA ILE A 10 -11.10 -2.96 21.98
C ILE A 10 -9.57 -3.05 22.06
N PHE A 11 -8.98 -4.12 21.54
CA PHE A 11 -7.54 -4.31 21.48
C PHE A 11 -6.86 -3.28 20.57
N GLY A 12 -7.47 -2.92 19.45
CA GLY A 12 -6.95 -1.90 18.54
C GLY A 12 -6.87 -0.52 19.20
N ILE A 13 -7.96 -0.08 19.84
CA ILE A 13 -8.00 1.23 20.54
C ILE A 13 -7.04 1.25 21.72
N THR A 14 -6.98 0.16 22.49
CA THR A 14 -6.06 0.07 23.64
C THR A 14 -4.61 0.01 23.19
N GLY A 15 -4.32 -0.77 22.15
CA GLY A 15 -2.98 -0.95 21.57
C GLY A 15 -2.43 0.33 20.95
N ILE A 16 -3.26 1.13 20.27
CA ILE A 16 -2.81 2.37 19.63
C ILE A 16 -2.21 3.34 20.65
N ARG A 17 -2.75 3.38 21.88
CA ARG A 17 -2.21 4.22 22.96
C ARG A 17 -0.79 3.81 23.35
N LEU A 18 -0.48 2.51 23.29
CA LEU A 18 0.85 1.99 23.58
C LEU A 18 1.82 2.31 22.42
N PHE A 19 1.38 2.11 21.17
CA PHE A 19 2.20 2.40 19.98
C PHE A 19 2.54 3.88 19.84
N VAL A 20 1.62 4.78 20.18
CA VAL A 20 1.88 6.23 20.17
C VAL A 20 3.02 6.59 21.13
N LYS A 21 3.13 5.94 22.30
CA LYS A 21 4.24 6.19 23.23
C LYS A 21 5.61 5.87 22.63
N ILE A 22 5.70 4.83 21.79
CA ILE A 22 6.94 4.45 21.10
C ILE A 22 7.31 5.53 20.05
N LEU A 23 6.32 6.13 19.40
CA LEU A 23 6.54 7.22 18.43
C LEU A 23 6.99 8.54 19.08
N LEU A 24 6.77 8.72 20.38
CA LEU A 24 7.23 9.90 21.14
C LEU A 24 8.73 9.86 21.47
N VAL A 25 9.38 8.70 21.32
CA VAL A 25 10.82 8.55 21.55
C VAL A 25 11.58 9.43 20.53
N PRO A 26 12.62 10.17 20.97
CA PRO A 26 13.36 11.06 20.08
C PRO A 26 13.90 10.31 18.85
N LYS A 27 13.64 10.89 17.67
CA LYS A 27 13.99 10.30 16.36
C LYS A 27 15.48 9.93 16.24
N LYS A 28 16.36 10.64 16.96
CA LYS A 28 17.80 10.36 17.04
C LYS A 28 18.12 8.95 17.57
N ILE A 29 17.28 8.42 18.47
CA ILE A 29 17.43 7.09 19.06
C ILE A 29 16.53 6.08 18.32
N LEU A 30 15.33 6.51 17.92
CA LEU A 30 14.36 5.64 17.28
C LEU A 30 14.85 5.15 15.90
N ALA A 31 15.49 6.01 15.11
CA ALA A 31 16.01 5.64 13.78
C ALA A 31 17.09 4.54 13.81
N PRO A 32 18.18 4.65 14.59
CA PRO A 32 19.18 3.57 14.66
C PRO A 32 18.61 2.29 15.26
N LEU A 33 17.69 2.37 16.23
CA LEU A 33 17.01 1.19 16.78
C LEU A 33 16.22 0.44 15.70
N ILE A 34 15.43 1.16 14.89
CA ILE A 34 14.67 0.58 13.78
C ILE A 34 15.62 -0.05 12.75
N LEU A 35 16.74 0.61 12.41
CA LEU A 35 17.72 0.06 11.45
C LEU A 35 18.34 -1.25 11.95
N ILE A 36 18.75 -1.30 13.22
CA ILE A 36 19.30 -2.53 13.80
C ILE A 36 18.26 -3.64 13.79
N LEU A 37 17.04 -3.36 14.29
CA LEU A 37 15.97 -4.34 14.39
C LEU A 37 15.55 -4.88 13.02
N SER A 38 15.45 -4.01 12.00
CA SER A 38 15.10 -4.41 10.64
C SER A 38 16.23 -5.16 9.92
N THR A 39 17.49 -4.85 10.22
CA THR A 39 18.66 -5.60 9.70
C THR A 39 18.68 -7.02 10.25
N VAL A 40 18.49 -7.17 11.57
CA VAL A 40 18.38 -8.48 12.24
C VAL A 40 17.16 -9.23 11.73
N GLY A 41 16.02 -8.55 11.56
CA GLY A 41 14.79 -9.15 11.02
C GLY A 41 14.95 -9.68 9.60
N ALA A 42 15.59 -8.91 8.71
CA ALA A 42 15.86 -9.35 7.33
C ALA A 42 16.79 -10.57 7.30
N TYR A 43 17.82 -10.59 8.15
CA TYR A 43 18.71 -11.74 8.26
C TYR A 43 18.01 -12.97 8.83
N ALA A 44 17.11 -12.81 9.80
CA ALA A 44 16.45 -13.93 10.47
C ALA A 44 15.48 -14.75 9.61
N ILE A 45 14.88 -14.14 8.57
CA ILE A 45 13.88 -14.82 7.71
C ILE A 45 14.55 -15.88 6.82
N SER A 46 15.64 -15.51 6.15
CA SER A 46 16.26 -16.36 5.13
C SER A 46 17.71 -16.77 5.45
N ASN A 47 18.28 -16.32 6.57
CA ASN A 47 19.70 -16.49 6.93
C ASN A 47 20.67 -16.13 5.80
N ASN A 48 20.30 -15.16 4.95
CA ASN A 48 21.05 -14.76 3.78
C ASN A 48 21.46 -13.29 3.87
N PHE A 49 22.73 -13.00 3.63
CA PHE A 49 23.25 -11.64 3.57
C PHE A 49 22.71 -10.84 2.36
N PHE A 50 22.25 -11.52 1.31
CA PHE A 50 21.62 -10.86 0.16
C PHE A 50 20.34 -10.10 0.54
N ASP A 51 19.55 -10.63 1.47
CA ASP A 51 18.31 -9.99 1.93
C ASP A 51 18.62 -8.73 2.75
N VAL A 52 19.72 -8.76 3.51
CA VAL A 52 20.23 -7.58 4.23
C VAL A 52 20.68 -6.49 3.26
N PHE A 53 21.38 -6.85 2.18
CA PHE A 53 21.79 -5.89 1.16
C PHE A 53 20.57 -5.29 0.43
N THR A 54 19.60 -6.13 0.06
CA THR A 54 18.35 -5.70 -0.57
C THR A 54 17.55 -4.77 0.34
N MET A 55 17.48 -5.08 1.63
CA MET A 55 16.88 -4.24 2.66
C MET A 55 17.57 -2.88 2.76
N LEU A 56 18.91 -2.83 2.75
CA LEU A 56 19.67 -1.57 2.79
C LEU A 56 19.41 -0.72 1.55
N VAL A 57 19.44 -1.33 0.36
CA VAL A 57 19.15 -0.64 -0.91
C VAL A 57 17.72 -0.08 -0.89
N ALA A 58 16.73 -0.89 -0.47
CA ALA A 58 15.34 -0.44 -0.35
C ALA A 58 15.17 0.68 0.69
N GLY A 59 15.89 0.61 1.81
CA GLY A 59 15.92 1.67 2.83
C GLY A 59 16.48 2.99 2.31
N ILE A 60 17.55 2.94 1.50
CA ILE A 60 18.12 4.13 0.83
C ILE A 60 17.10 4.71 -0.16
N ILE A 61 16.46 3.88 -0.99
CA ILE A 61 15.40 4.31 -1.90
C ILE A 61 14.27 4.99 -1.13
N GLY A 62 13.82 4.38 -0.01
CA GLY A 62 12.80 4.95 0.86
C GLY A 62 13.19 6.30 1.47
N TYR A 63 14.48 6.50 1.81
CA TYR A 63 14.99 7.80 2.27
C TYR A 63 14.89 8.87 1.18
N PHE A 64 15.26 8.53 -0.07
CA PHE A 64 15.10 9.45 -1.20
C PHE A 64 13.63 9.77 -1.45
N MET A 65 12.74 8.78 -1.45
CA MET A 65 11.30 9.00 -1.61
C MET A 65 10.75 9.96 -0.55
N LYS A 66 11.17 9.80 0.71
CA LYS A 66 10.82 10.73 1.79
C LYS A 66 11.36 12.14 1.53
N LYS A 67 12.57 12.27 0.99
CA LYS A 67 13.19 13.57 0.63
C LYS A 67 12.42 14.29 -0.49
N TYR A 68 11.88 13.56 -1.45
CA TYR A 68 11.05 14.10 -2.53
C TYR A 68 9.58 14.35 -2.13
N GLY A 69 9.24 14.19 -0.85
CA GLY A 69 7.89 14.47 -0.33
C GLY A 69 6.86 13.39 -0.62
N PHE A 70 7.28 12.19 -1.04
CA PHE A 70 6.34 11.07 -1.16
C PHE A 70 5.84 10.64 0.22
N PRO A 71 4.52 10.56 0.43
CA PRO A 71 3.97 10.09 1.69
C PRO A 71 4.33 8.62 1.91
N ALA A 72 4.80 8.28 3.11
CA ALA A 72 5.15 6.90 3.46
C ALA A 72 3.94 5.95 3.47
N SER A 73 2.75 6.47 3.78
CA SER A 73 1.54 5.65 3.94
C SER A 73 1.11 4.93 2.64
N PRO A 74 0.99 5.61 1.47
CA PRO A 74 0.68 4.92 0.22
C PRO A 74 1.73 3.90 -0.21
N ILE A 75 3.00 4.11 0.10
CA ILE A 75 4.09 3.17 -0.24
C ILE A 75 3.91 1.87 0.54
N VAL A 76 3.68 1.96 1.85
CA VAL A 76 3.43 0.79 2.70
C VAL A 76 2.15 0.08 2.25
N LEU A 77 1.09 0.84 1.93
CA LEU A 77 -0.15 0.25 1.44
C LEU A 77 0.06 -0.49 0.11
N ALA A 78 0.80 0.08 -0.83
CA ALA A 78 1.14 -0.55 -2.10
C ALA A 78 1.98 -1.82 -1.91
N LEU A 79 2.95 -1.80 -0.99
CA LEU A 79 3.81 -2.96 -0.68
C LEU A 79 2.99 -4.13 -0.14
N ILE A 80 1.95 -3.87 0.66
CA ILE A 80 1.08 -4.90 1.22
C ILE A 80 0.06 -5.37 0.19
N LEU A 81 -0.62 -4.43 -0.49
CA LEU A 81 -1.68 -4.74 -1.44
C LEU A 81 -1.18 -5.36 -2.75
N GLY A 82 0.02 -4.99 -3.22
CA GLY A 82 0.60 -5.51 -4.46
C GLY A 82 0.62 -7.04 -4.55
N PRO A 83 1.29 -7.75 -3.63
CA PRO A 83 1.32 -9.22 -3.66
C PRO A 83 -0.05 -9.84 -3.46
N MET A 84 -0.93 -9.22 -2.65
CA MET A 84 -2.31 -9.69 -2.47
C MET A 84 -3.12 -9.58 -3.77
N ALA A 85 -2.97 -8.46 -4.49
CA ALA A 85 -3.61 -8.24 -5.77
C ALA A 85 -3.12 -9.22 -6.82
N GLU A 86 -1.81 -9.44 -6.92
CA GLU A 86 -1.22 -10.42 -7.83
C GLU A 86 -1.69 -11.84 -7.51
N SER A 87 -1.72 -12.23 -6.23
CA SER A 87 -2.17 -13.56 -5.83
C SER A 87 -3.64 -13.80 -6.16
N GLU A 88 -4.52 -12.82 -5.92
CA GLU A 88 -5.95 -12.95 -6.21
C GLU A 88 -6.24 -12.85 -7.72
N PHE A 89 -5.46 -12.06 -8.45
CA PHE A 89 -5.51 -12.03 -9.91
C PHE A 89 -5.12 -13.38 -10.50
N ARG A 90 -3.98 -13.93 -10.08
CA ARG A 90 -3.52 -15.26 -10.51
C ARG A 90 -4.52 -16.35 -10.14
N ARG A 91 -5.07 -16.29 -8.93
CA ARG A 91 -6.10 -17.23 -8.48
C ARG A 91 -7.34 -17.17 -9.36
N SER A 92 -7.79 -15.97 -9.71
CA SER A 92 -8.94 -15.76 -10.60
C SER A 92 -8.69 -16.34 -11.99
N LEU A 93 -7.47 -16.18 -12.55
CA LEU A 93 -7.09 -16.76 -13.83
C LEU A 93 -7.00 -18.29 -13.80
N VAL A 94 -6.48 -18.86 -12.73
CA VAL A 94 -6.43 -20.32 -12.54
C VAL A 94 -7.84 -20.90 -12.45
N MET A 95 -8.77 -20.23 -11.76
CA MET A 95 -10.18 -20.62 -11.73
C MET A 95 -10.89 -20.50 -13.08
N SER A 96 -10.29 -19.76 -14.02
CA SER A 96 -10.79 -19.53 -15.38
C SER A 96 -10.17 -20.43 -16.44
N GLU A 97 -9.30 -21.36 -16.03
CA GLU A 97 -8.48 -22.15 -16.96
C GLU A 97 -7.68 -21.25 -17.95
N GLY A 98 -7.32 -20.03 -17.52
CA GLY A 98 -6.59 -19.06 -18.34
C GLY A 98 -7.45 -18.15 -19.23
N SER A 99 -8.78 -18.25 -19.22
CA SER A 99 -9.63 -17.34 -19.98
C SER A 99 -9.78 -15.97 -19.30
N TYR A 100 -9.49 -14.87 -20.00
CA TYR A 100 -9.76 -13.52 -19.49
C TYR A 100 -11.27 -13.16 -19.53
N THR A 101 -12.11 -14.02 -20.11
CA THR A 101 -13.57 -13.78 -20.21
C THR A 101 -14.27 -13.82 -18.85
N ILE A 102 -13.67 -14.42 -17.82
CA ILE A 102 -14.27 -14.43 -16.47
C ILE A 102 -14.47 -13.03 -15.89
N PHE A 103 -13.63 -12.06 -16.26
CA PHE A 103 -13.80 -10.67 -15.84
C PHE A 103 -15.02 -10.00 -16.48
N LEU A 104 -15.48 -10.51 -17.63
CA LEU A 104 -16.69 -10.08 -18.34
C LEU A 104 -17.93 -10.89 -17.94
N GLU A 105 -17.76 -12.17 -17.60
CA GLU A 105 -18.88 -13.03 -17.19
C GLU A 105 -19.32 -12.78 -15.74
N ARG A 106 -18.41 -12.33 -14.86
CA ARG A 106 -18.74 -12.01 -13.47
C ARG A 106 -19.23 -10.56 -13.37
N PRO A 107 -20.53 -10.32 -13.09
CA PRO A 107 -21.11 -8.97 -13.08
C PRO A 107 -20.47 -8.04 -12.05
N ILE A 108 -19.95 -8.60 -10.95
CA ILE A 108 -19.25 -7.85 -9.90
C ILE A 108 -17.87 -7.37 -10.40
N ALA A 109 -17.15 -8.21 -11.13
CA ALA A 109 -15.84 -7.85 -11.70
C ALA A 109 -16.00 -6.78 -12.78
N LEU A 110 -16.98 -6.94 -13.67
CA LEU A 110 -17.38 -5.91 -14.63
C LEU A 110 -17.68 -4.57 -13.95
N GLY A 111 -18.46 -4.60 -12.87
CA GLY A 111 -18.78 -3.40 -12.08
C GLY A 111 -17.52 -2.69 -11.59
N PHE A 112 -16.59 -3.42 -10.97
CA PHE A 112 -15.31 -2.85 -10.51
C PHE A 112 -14.44 -2.31 -11.65
N ILE A 113 -14.41 -2.98 -12.81
CA ILE A 113 -13.66 -2.51 -13.99
C ILE A 113 -14.26 -1.21 -14.52
N ILE A 114 -15.59 -1.14 -14.65
CA ILE A 114 -16.28 0.07 -15.09
C ILE A 114 -16.02 1.22 -14.11
N VAL A 115 -16.14 0.99 -12.80
CA VAL A 115 -15.86 2.01 -11.78
C VAL A 115 -14.40 2.46 -11.82
N SER A 116 -13.45 1.53 -12.02
CA SER A 116 -12.03 1.86 -12.14
C SER A 116 -11.74 2.75 -13.36
N ILE A 117 -12.28 2.39 -14.53
CA ILE A 117 -12.17 3.18 -15.76
C ILE A 117 -12.80 4.56 -15.57
N LEU A 118 -14.01 4.62 -15.01
CA LEU A 118 -14.69 5.88 -14.71
C LEU A 118 -13.85 6.75 -13.75
N SER A 119 -13.32 6.18 -12.68
CA SER A 119 -12.48 6.89 -11.70
C SER A 119 -11.22 7.49 -12.33
N LEU A 120 -10.63 6.84 -13.33
CA LEU A 120 -9.47 7.36 -14.07
C LEU A 120 -9.88 8.44 -15.09
N VAL A 121 -11.00 8.26 -15.79
CA VAL A 121 -11.43 9.13 -16.90
C VAL A 121 -12.15 10.40 -16.40
N LEU A 122 -12.96 10.32 -15.35
CA LEU A 122 -13.69 11.47 -14.77
C LEU A 122 -12.77 12.66 -14.43
N PRO A 123 -11.67 12.50 -13.67
CA PRO A 123 -10.78 13.61 -13.34
C PRO A 123 -10.01 14.15 -14.57
N LEU A 124 -9.75 13.32 -15.59
CA LEU A 124 -9.10 13.76 -16.84
C LEU A 124 -10.05 14.59 -17.72
N VAL A 125 -11.31 14.20 -17.81
CA VAL A 125 -12.34 14.91 -18.60
C VAL A 125 -12.78 16.19 -17.89
N TRP A 126 -13.05 16.14 -16.57
CA TRP A 126 -13.37 17.34 -15.78
C TRP A 126 -12.17 18.28 -15.61
N GLY A 127 -10.95 17.76 -15.50
CA GLY A 127 -9.74 18.58 -15.47
C GLY A 127 -9.53 19.40 -16.75
N LYS A 128 -9.85 18.83 -17.92
CA LYS A 128 -9.81 19.56 -19.21
C LYS A 128 -10.95 20.58 -19.34
N TRP A 129 -12.16 20.25 -18.86
CA TRP A 129 -13.29 21.19 -18.85
C TRP A 129 -13.08 22.39 -17.92
N LYS A 130 -12.46 22.19 -16.75
CA LYS A 130 -12.18 23.27 -15.78
C LYS A 130 -11.02 24.18 -16.22
N LYS A 131 -10.07 23.66 -17.01
CA LYS A 131 -8.95 24.45 -17.55
C LYS A 131 -9.36 25.35 -18.72
N LYS A 132 -10.42 24.99 -19.46
CA LYS A 132 -10.97 25.82 -20.56
C LYS A 132 -11.75 27.05 -20.06
N LYS A 133 -12.39 26.96 -18.89
CA LYS A 133 -13.20 28.07 -18.32
C LYS A 133 -12.38 29.22 -17.69
N ASN A 134 -11.08 29.04 -17.45
CA ASN A 134 -10.21 30.07 -16.86
C ASN A 134 -9.40 30.90 -17.88
N ILE A 135 -9.59 30.67 -19.19
CA ILE A 135 -8.87 31.39 -20.25
C ILE A 135 -9.78 32.42 -20.96
N GLU A 136 -11.11 32.33 -20.80
CA GLU A 136 -12.08 33.28 -21.39
C GLU A 136 -12.42 34.49 -20.48
N THR A 137 -11.75 34.67 -19.34
CA THR A 137 -11.97 35.82 -18.44
C THR A 137 -10.69 36.60 -18.11
N ALA A 138 -9.70 36.61 -19.01
CA ALA A 138 -8.55 37.50 -18.95
C ALA A 138 -8.65 38.60 -20.00
#